data_AF-A0A967N250-F1
#
_entry.id   AF-A0A967N250-F1
#
_cell.length_a   1.000
_cell.length_b   1.000
_cell.length_c   1.000
_cell.angle_alpha   90.00
_cell.angle_beta   90.00
_cell.angle_gamma   90.00
#
_symmetry.space_group_name_H-M   'P 1'
#
loop_
_entity.id
_entity.type
_entity.pdbx_description
1 polymer ?
#
loop_
_entity_poly.entity_id
_entity_poly.type
_entity_poly.pdbx_seq_one_letter_code
_entity_poly.pdbx_strand_id
1 'polypeptide(L)'
;MTIPGLIWKEIRHRKINFALGVLAVMMAVALFISFFTAAKASNRETARLMLSLGFNLHIIPKDTNMNEFLLTGIPDKTMPQQYLEQLASQKKISYNHLMATLQKKITWRGLEVVLTGLAPEVSPPGRKTAPMPTIDPIKRGNLCLGYRVSKALGINENDVVELEGKTFKVVECLSESGGVDDIRIQCHLHDAQDMLKLSGKISEIRAVDCLCFSPTPDPAAILRAEIGALLPDAQVFHIKSIASPRAKTRQMVKKLFAIIVPFIVIACGVWIGVLAIMNVRDRQQEIGIMRALGYDSERVTLLFLGKALTIGLVGALVGFFVGTGLALKFGPPIFELTAKTMIRPDISLLLYSLVFAPVFAAVSSFIPAMIAVTYDPAVTLREE
;
A
#
# COMPACT_ATOMS: atom_id res chain seq x y z
N MET A 1 41.54 5.50 -30.88
CA MET A 1 40.27 6.19 -30.52
C MET A 1 39.66 5.46 -29.33
N THR A 2 39.13 6.17 -28.33
CA THR A 2 38.47 5.51 -27.18
C THR A 2 37.07 5.02 -27.59
N ILE A 3 36.64 3.88 -27.05
CA ILE A 3 35.35 3.25 -27.36
C ILE A 3 34.15 4.20 -27.13
N PRO A 4 34.09 5.01 -26.05
CA PRO A 4 33.00 5.98 -25.84
C PRO A 4 32.90 7.03 -26.95
N GLY A 5 34.05 7.47 -27.49
CA GLY A 5 34.09 8.44 -28.58
C GLY A 5 33.51 7.89 -29.90
N LEU A 6 33.69 6.58 -30.15
CA LEU A 6 33.09 5.89 -31.29
C LEU A 6 31.59 5.73 -31.13
N ILE A 7 31.11 5.37 -29.94
CA ILE A 7 29.68 5.27 -29.63
C ILE A 7 28.98 6.61 -29.85
N TRP A 8 29.57 7.71 -29.36
CA TRP A 8 28.97 9.04 -29.52
C TRP A 8 28.89 9.49 -30.99
N LYS A 9 29.94 9.22 -31.77
CA LYS A 9 29.93 9.50 -33.22
C LYS A 9 28.85 8.69 -33.93
N GLU A 10 28.70 7.41 -33.56
CA GLU A 10 27.66 6.55 -34.12
C GLU A 10 26.24 7.09 -33.81
N ILE A 11 25.98 7.46 -32.55
CA ILE A 11 24.70 8.04 -32.12
C ILE A 11 24.38 9.30 -32.94
N ARG A 12 25.38 10.16 -33.17
CA ARG A 12 25.20 11.40 -33.93
C ARG A 12 24.90 11.17 -35.40
N HIS A 13 25.46 10.12 -36.01
CA HIS A 13 25.27 9.83 -37.43
C HIS A 13 23.96 9.08 -37.69
N ARG A 14 23.53 8.20 -36.78
CA ARG A 14 22.30 7.39 -36.91
C ARG A 14 21.27 7.74 -35.85
N LYS A 15 20.87 9.02 -35.83
CA LYS A 15 19.95 9.59 -34.83
C LYS A 15 18.58 8.90 -34.80
N ILE A 16 18.06 8.47 -35.95
CA ILE A 16 16.74 7.84 -36.05
C ILE A 16 16.72 6.49 -35.31
N ASN A 17 17.67 5.60 -35.59
CA ASN A 17 17.75 4.29 -34.92
C ASN A 17 17.95 4.46 -33.40
N PHE A 18 18.78 5.41 -32.99
CA PHE A 18 18.96 5.72 -31.58
C PHE A 18 17.66 6.25 -30.94
N ALA A 19 16.98 7.20 -31.59
CA ALA A 19 15.73 7.76 -31.10
C ALA A 19 14.61 6.71 -31.01
N LEU A 20 14.49 5.82 -31.99
CA LEU A 20 13.53 4.71 -31.96
C LEU A 20 13.83 3.71 -30.83
N GLY A 21 15.10 3.41 -30.59
CA GLY A 21 15.52 2.59 -29.44
C GLY A 21 15.19 3.25 -28.11
N VAL A 22 15.49 4.55 -27.97
CA VAL A 22 15.16 5.33 -26.77
C VAL A 22 13.66 5.40 -26.56
N LEU A 23 12.87 5.61 -27.62
CA LEU A 23 11.41 5.62 -27.57
C LEU A 23 10.85 4.28 -27.03
N ALA A 24 11.36 3.16 -27.54
CA ALA A 24 10.93 1.83 -27.11
C ALA A 24 11.18 1.58 -25.62
N VAL A 25 12.40 1.90 -25.13
CA VAL A 25 12.73 1.79 -23.70
C VAL A 25 11.91 2.79 -22.87
N MET A 26 11.80 4.03 -23.33
CA MET A 26 11.05 5.09 -22.65
C MET A 26 9.59 4.68 -22.45
N MET A 27 8.92 4.14 -23.47
CA MET A 27 7.53 3.68 -23.37
C MET A 27 7.37 2.56 -22.34
N ALA A 28 8.25 1.55 -22.37
CA ALA A 28 8.22 0.43 -21.43
C ALA A 28 8.40 0.92 -19.98
N VAL A 29 9.41 1.75 -19.75
CA VAL A 29 9.74 2.29 -18.43
C VAL A 29 8.65 3.24 -17.94
N ALA A 30 8.14 4.12 -18.79
CA ALA A 30 7.08 5.06 -18.44
C ALA A 30 5.79 4.34 -18.02
N LEU A 31 5.39 3.31 -18.76
CA LEU A 31 4.21 2.53 -18.42
C LEU A 31 4.40 1.77 -17.10
N PHE A 32 5.56 1.13 -16.92
CA PHE A 32 5.89 0.41 -15.70
C PHE A 32 5.85 1.33 -14.48
N ILE A 33 6.51 2.50 -14.56
CA ILE A 33 6.55 3.48 -13.46
C ILE A 33 5.18 4.06 -13.19
N SER A 34 4.41 4.40 -14.23
CA SER A 34 3.05 4.90 -14.09
C SER A 34 2.17 3.89 -13.35
N PHE A 35 2.21 2.61 -13.76
CA PHE A 35 1.46 1.55 -13.11
C PHE A 35 1.86 1.33 -11.65
N PHE A 36 3.16 1.19 -11.36
CA PHE A 36 3.63 0.95 -9.99
C PHE A 36 3.35 2.14 -9.06
N THR A 37 3.51 3.36 -9.57
CA THR A 37 3.19 4.58 -8.83
C THR A 37 1.69 4.65 -8.52
N ALA A 38 0.84 4.41 -9.52
CA ALA A 38 -0.61 4.36 -9.35
C ALA A 38 -1.02 3.25 -8.37
N ALA A 39 -0.45 2.04 -8.49
CA ALA A 39 -0.73 0.92 -7.60
C ALA A 39 -0.37 1.26 -6.14
N LYS A 40 0.79 1.88 -5.91
CA LYS A 40 1.24 2.31 -4.58
C LYS A 40 0.37 3.41 -3.98
N ALA A 41 0.01 4.41 -4.78
CA ALA A 41 -0.92 5.47 -4.37
C ALA A 41 -2.27 4.87 -3.99
N SER A 42 -2.78 3.95 -4.81
CA SER A 42 -4.03 3.26 -4.56
C SER A 42 -3.97 2.45 -3.24
N ASN A 43 -2.90 1.69 -2.98
CA ASN A 43 -2.79 0.91 -1.75
C ASN A 43 -2.84 1.80 -0.49
N ARG A 44 -2.22 2.98 -0.54
CA ARG A 44 -2.23 3.96 0.56
C ARG A 44 -3.62 4.53 0.80
N GLU A 45 -4.35 4.85 -0.27
CA GLU A 45 -5.73 5.31 -0.18
C GLU A 45 -6.64 4.25 0.44
N THR A 46 -6.49 2.98 0.06
CA THR A 46 -7.23 1.88 0.68
C THR A 46 -6.93 1.78 2.17
N ALA A 47 -5.66 1.87 2.57
CA ALA A 47 -5.29 1.86 3.98
C ALA A 47 -5.92 3.04 4.76
N ARG A 48 -5.94 4.25 4.16
CA ARG A 48 -6.58 5.42 4.77
C ARG A 48 -8.10 5.29 4.85
N LEU A 49 -8.76 4.79 3.81
CA LEU A 49 -10.20 4.53 3.83
C LEU A 49 -10.56 3.46 4.88
N MET A 50 -9.73 2.43 5.04
CA MET A 50 -9.91 1.45 6.11
C MET A 50 -9.76 2.08 7.50
N LEU A 51 -8.81 3.01 7.69
CA LEU A 51 -8.71 3.77 8.95
C LEU A 51 -9.97 4.60 9.22
N SER A 52 -10.61 5.18 8.19
CA SER A 52 -11.88 5.92 8.36
C SER A 52 -13.09 5.03 8.63
N LEU A 53 -13.03 3.74 8.32
CA LEU A 53 -14.09 2.78 8.65
C LEU A 53 -14.07 2.34 10.12
N GLY A 54 -13.08 2.82 10.90
CA GLY A 54 -12.91 2.46 12.30
C GLY A 54 -12.27 1.07 12.49
N PHE A 55 -12.45 0.50 13.68
CA PHE A 55 -11.92 -0.81 14.01
C PHE A 55 -12.73 -1.91 13.31
N ASN A 56 -12.05 -2.72 12.49
CA ASN A 56 -12.62 -3.84 11.74
C ASN A 56 -12.31 -5.20 12.36
N LEU A 57 -11.46 -5.23 13.38
CA LEU A 57 -11.11 -6.43 14.13
C LEU A 57 -11.54 -6.27 15.59
N HIS A 58 -12.23 -7.29 16.08
CA HIS A 58 -12.78 -7.37 17.43
C HIS A 58 -12.19 -8.59 18.11
N ILE A 59 -11.47 -8.37 19.21
CA ILE A 59 -10.95 -9.43 20.07
C ILE A 59 -11.84 -9.43 21.31
N ILE A 60 -12.61 -10.50 21.48
CA ILE A 60 -13.65 -10.63 22.52
C ILE A 60 -13.45 -11.93 23.29
N PRO A 61 -14.04 -12.09 24.49
CA PRO A 61 -13.94 -13.35 25.23
C PRO A 61 -14.47 -14.54 24.43
N LYS A 62 -13.84 -15.71 24.57
CA LYS A 62 -14.17 -16.92 23.83
C LYS A 62 -15.60 -17.42 24.09
N ASP A 63 -16.08 -17.22 25.32
CA ASP A 63 -17.43 -17.64 25.75
C ASP A 63 -18.52 -16.61 25.45
N THR A 64 -18.22 -15.57 24.66
CA THR A 64 -19.20 -14.54 24.26
C THR A 64 -20.29 -15.17 23.40
N ASN A 65 -21.56 -14.83 23.68
CA ASN A 65 -22.67 -15.25 22.85
C ASN A 65 -22.62 -14.53 21.50
N MET A 66 -22.12 -15.22 20.47
CA MET A 66 -21.92 -14.63 19.15
C MET A 66 -23.23 -14.18 18.50
N ASN A 67 -24.36 -14.86 18.75
CA ASN A 67 -25.64 -14.48 18.17
C ASN A 67 -26.10 -13.12 18.73
N GLU A 68 -26.00 -12.94 20.05
CA GLU A 68 -26.33 -11.66 20.68
C GLU A 68 -25.34 -10.57 20.28
N PHE A 69 -24.05 -10.88 20.22
CA PHE A 69 -23.02 -9.94 19.77
C PHE A 69 -23.27 -9.46 18.33
N LEU A 70 -23.65 -10.35 17.42
CA LEU A 70 -23.97 -9.98 16.03
C LEU A 70 -25.25 -9.14 15.92
N LEU A 71 -26.22 -9.34 16.82
CA LEU A 71 -27.44 -8.56 16.86
C LEU A 71 -27.24 -7.16 17.48
N THR A 72 -26.36 -7.06 18.47
CA THR A 72 -26.29 -5.87 19.35
C THR A 72 -24.98 -5.11 19.24
N GLY A 73 -23.92 -5.74 18.74
CA GLY A 73 -22.56 -5.20 18.67
C GLY A 73 -21.85 -5.10 20.02
N ILE A 74 -22.41 -5.69 21.09
CA ILE A 74 -21.93 -5.56 22.47
C ILE A 74 -21.62 -6.95 23.04
N PRO A 75 -20.38 -7.21 23.50
CA PRO A 75 -20.05 -8.48 24.15
C PRO A 75 -20.73 -8.60 25.51
N ASP A 76 -21.28 -9.79 25.81
CA ASP A 76 -21.93 -10.10 27.09
C ASP A 76 -20.94 -10.54 28.19
N LYS A 77 -19.72 -10.91 27.79
CA LYS A 77 -18.64 -11.35 28.69
C LYS A 77 -17.54 -10.31 28.80
N THR A 78 -16.67 -10.52 29.79
CA THR A 78 -15.48 -9.70 30.02
C THR A 78 -14.22 -10.56 30.09
N MET A 79 -13.07 -9.95 29.83
CA MET A 79 -11.74 -10.53 29.91
C MET A 79 -10.78 -9.57 30.65
N PRO A 80 -9.61 -10.05 31.09
CA PRO A 80 -8.62 -9.20 31.78
C PRO A 80 -8.07 -8.10 30.87
N GLN A 81 -7.90 -6.89 31.41
CA GLN A 81 -7.28 -5.77 30.71
C GLN A 81 -5.82 -6.04 30.30
N GLN A 82 -5.14 -6.93 31.03
CA GLN A 82 -3.75 -7.34 30.76
C GLN A 82 -3.54 -7.89 29.34
N TYR A 83 -4.59 -8.40 28.69
CA TYR A 83 -4.52 -8.89 27.31
C TYR A 83 -4.14 -7.78 26.32
N LEU A 84 -4.53 -6.52 26.60
CA LEU A 84 -4.10 -5.38 25.80
C LEU A 84 -2.58 -5.19 25.87
N GLU A 85 -2.00 -5.27 27.07
CA GLU A 85 -0.56 -5.10 27.29
C GLU A 85 0.24 -6.24 26.66
N GLN A 86 -0.26 -7.48 26.77
CA GLN A 86 0.32 -8.64 26.12
C GLN A 86 0.37 -8.44 24.60
N LEU A 87 -0.73 -8.02 23.96
CA LEU A 87 -0.75 -7.72 22.52
C LEU A 87 0.15 -6.53 22.16
N ALA A 88 0.15 -5.48 22.98
CA ALA A 88 0.98 -4.30 22.79
C ALA A 88 2.48 -4.64 22.78
N SER A 89 2.89 -5.61 23.59
CA SER A 89 4.29 -6.06 23.70
C SER A 89 4.77 -6.92 22.52
N GLN A 90 3.86 -7.48 21.72
CA GLN A 90 4.22 -8.39 20.63
C GLN A 90 4.71 -7.62 19.40
N LYS A 91 5.91 -7.98 18.92
CA LYS A 91 6.48 -7.45 17.67
C LYS A 91 6.04 -8.22 16.42
N LYS A 92 5.54 -9.45 16.59
CA LYS A 92 5.17 -10.34 15.47
C LYS A 92 3.81 -10.00 14.86
N ILE A 93 2.88 -9.46 15.66
CA ILE A 93 1.54 -9.12 15.21
C ILE A 93 1.55 -7.75 14.54
N SER A 94 1.12 -7.69 13.29
CA SER A 94 1.00 -6.42 12.56
C SER A 94 -0.37 -5.78 12.80
N TYR A 95 -0.50 -4.96 13.84
CA TYR A 95 -1.63 -4.04 14.05
C TYR A 95 -1.15 -2.59 13.92
N ASN A 96 -2.05 -1.65 13.61
CA ASN A 96 -1.73 -0.22 13.64
C ASN A 96 -2.20 0.45 14.94
N HIS A 97 -3.36 0.05 15.43
CA HIS A 97 -4.09 0.71 16.50
C HIS A 97 -4.77 -0.35 17.36
N LEU A 98 -4.56 -0.32 18.67
CA LEU A 98 -5.27 -1.14 19.65
C LEU A 98 -6.00 -0.25 20.66
N MET A 99 -7.24 -0.58 20.96
CA MET A 99 -8.02 0.11 21.97
C MET A 99 -8.85 -0.90 22.76
N ALA A 100 -8.65 -0.93 24.08
CA ALA A 100 -9.52 -1.69 24.96
C ALA A 100 -10.81 -0.91 25.26
N THR A 101 -11.92 -1.63 25.32
CA THR A 101 -13.22 -1.08 25.65
C THR A 101 -13.95 -1.94 26.68
N LEU A 102 -14.71 -1.31 27.56
CA LEU A 102 -15.65 -1.98 28.46
C LEU A 102 -17.05 -1.49 28.11
N GLN A 103 -17.93 -2.41 27.73
CA GLN A 103 -19.26 -2.08 27.24
C GLN A 103 -20.31 -2.84 28.04
N LYS A 104 -21.37 -2.13 28.44
CA LYS A 104 -22.51 -2.73 29.12
C LYS A 104 -23.78 -1.94 28.84
N LYS A 105 -24.88 -2.65 28.61
CA LYS A 105 -26.22 -2.05 28.55
C LYS A 105 -26.63 -1.64 29.97
N ILE A 106 -27.06 -0.39 30.14
CA ILE A 106 -27.57 0.13 31.40
C ILE A 106 -28.87 0.89 31.15
N THR A 107 -29.67 1.09 32.18
CA THR A 107 -30.85 1.95 32.13
C THR A 107 -30.53 3.24 32.87
N TRP A 108 -30.50 4.36 32.14
CA TRP A 108 -30.25 5.67 32.73
C TRP A 108 -31.44 6.59 32.48
N ARG A 109 -32.05 7.08 33.56
CA ARG A 109 -33.24 7.96 33.52
C ARG A 109 -34.38 7.41 32.63
N GLY A 110 -34.60 6.09 32.68
CA GLY A 110 -35.63 5.41 31.89
C GLY A 110 -35.27 5.10 30.43
N LEU A 111 -34.07 5.47 29.98
CA LEU A 111 -33.56 5.13 28.66
C LEU A 111 -32.59 3.95 28.72
N GLU A 112 -32.72 3.00 27.80
CA GLU A 112 -31.69 1.99 27.58
C GLU A 112 -30.55 2.59 26.78
N VAL A 113 -29.36 2.60 27.39
CA VAL A 113 -28.16 3.19 26.81
C VAL A 113 -26.99 2.23 26.93
N VAL A 114 -25.99 2.41 26.07
CA VAL A 114 -24.78 1.59 26.08
C VAL A 114 -23.66 2.38 26.76
N LEU A 115 -23.34 2.04 28.00
CA LEU A 115 -22.19 2.61 28.69
C LEU A 115 -20.91 2.02 28.11
N THR A 116 -20.00 2.88 27.70
CA THR A 116 -18.74 2.51 27.03
C THR A 116 -17.56 3.23 27.64
N GLY A 117 -16.68 2.46 28.28
CA GLY A 117 -15.37 2.92 28.71
C GLY A 117 -14.35 2.72 27.61
N LEU A 118 -13.61 3.76 27.25
CA LEU A 118 -12.55 3.73 26.23
C LEU A 118 -11.18 3.89 26.89
N ALA A 119 -10.25 2.97 26.58
CA ALA A 119 -8.85 3.15 26.94
C ALA A 119 -8.16 4.08 25.93
N PRO A 120 -7.08 4.77 26.33
CA PRO A 120 -6.20 5.43 25.38
C PRO A 120 -5.70 4.44 24.32
N GLU A 121 -5.59 4.92 23.09
CA GLU A 121 -5.09 4.13 21.98
C GLU A 121 -3.61 3.75 22.19
N VAL A 122 -3.29 2.48 21.95
CA VAL A 122 -1.93 1.95 22.02
C VAL A 122 -1.44 1.64 20.61
N SER A 123 -0.31 2.24 20.27
CA SER A 123 0.39 2.01 19.00
C SER A 123 1.55 1.03 19.19
N PRO A 124 1.90 0.23 18.16
CA PRO A 124 2.97 -0.75 18.26
C PRO A 124 4.33 -0.09 18.54
N PRO A 125 5.22 -0.76 19.31
CA PRO A 125 6.53 -0.21 19.68
C PRO A 125 7.38 0.06 18.43
N GLY A 126 7.91 1.29 18.32
CA GLY A 126 8.79 1.72 17.24
C GLY A 126 8.09 2.28 15.99
N ARG A 127 6.76 2.36 15.96
CA ARG A 127 6.00 2.95 14.86
C ARG A 127 5.23 4.18 15.35
N LYS A 128 5.55 5.37 14.84
CA LYS A 128 4.71 6.57 15.03
C LYS A 128 3.56 6.50 14.03
N THR A 129 2.41 6.02 14.47
CA THR A 129 1.14 6.10 13.74
C THR A 129 0.49 7.46 14.02
N ALA A 130 -0.12 8.06 13.00
CA ALA A 130 -0.95 9.24 13.22
C ALA A 130 -2.16 8.82 14.06
N PRO A 131 -2.61 9.63 15.04
CA PRO A 131 -3.77 9.29 15.85
C PRO A 131 -4.99 9.07 14.95
N MET A 132 -5.85 8.13 15.35
CA MET A 132 -7.10 7.93 14.63
C MET A 132 -7.93 9.24 14.68
N PRO A 133 -8.44 9.76 13.55
CA PRO A 133 -9.14 11.05 13.52
C PRO A 133 -10.43 11.07 14.35
N THR A 134 -10.95 9.90 14.70
CA THR A 134 -12.32 9.69 15.14
C THR A 134 -12.48 9.52 16.65
N ILE A 135 -11.39 9.44 17.43
CA ILE A 135 -11.47 9.19 18.87
C ILE A 135 -10.44 10.04 19.60
N ASP A 136 -10.88 11.20 20.09
CA ASP A 136 -10.10 11.94 21.07
C ASP A 136 -10.15 11.21 22.43
N PRO A 137 -9.03 11.13 23.17
CA PRO A 137 -9.00 10.46 24.45
C PRO A 137 -9.86 11.21 25.47
N ILE A 138 -10.96 10.58 25.89
CA ILE A 138 -11.84 11.11 26.93
C ILE A 138 -11.10 11.09 28.28
N LYS A 139 -10.98 12.25 28.92
CA LYS A 139 -10.36 12.36 30.24
C LYS A 139 -11.27 11.79 31.32
N ARG A 140 -10.68 11.37 32.45
CA ARG A 140 -11.46 10.91 33.61
C ARG A 140 -12.39 12.00 34.12
N GLY A 141 -13.59 11.62 34.53
CA GLY A 141 -14.65 12.54 34.99
C GLY A 141 -15.41 13.24 33.87
N ASN A 142 -15.13 12.92 32.61
CA ASN A 142 -15.80 13.48 31.44
C ASN A 142 -16.63 12.42 30.70
N LEU A 143 -17.73 12.87 30.10
CA LEU A 143 -18.61 12.06 29.24
C LEU A 143 -18.74 12.66 27.86
N CYS A 144 -18.84 11.79 26.85
CA CYS A 144 -19.39 12.13 25.54
C CYS A 144 -20.72 11.39 25.36
N LEU A 145 -21.75 12.10 24.92
CA LEU A 145 -23.10 11.55 24.78
C LEU A 145 -23.46 11.38 23.31
N GLY A 146 -24.05 10.23 22.97
CA GLY A 146 -24.68 10.02 21.67
C GLY A 146 -25.86 10.98 21.46
N TYR A 147 -26.10 11.33 20.20
CA TYR A 147 -27.14 12.30 19.80
C TYR A 147 -28.52 12.00 20.41
N ARG A 148 -28.98 10.75 20.36
CA ARG A 148 -30.31 10.38 20.88
C ARG A 148 -30.36 10.44 22.40
N VAL A 149 -29.28 10.11 23.11
CA VAL A 149 -29.20 10.23 24.57
C VAL A 149 -29.27 11.69 25.00
N SER A 150 -28.43 12.54 24.41
CA SER A 150 -28.40 13.98 24.69
C SER A 150 -29.77 14.63 24.41
N LYS A 151 -30.35 14.35 23.24
CA LYS A 151 -31.64 14.93 22.82
C LYS A 151 -32.82 14.45 23.67
N ALA A 152 -32.88 13.17 24.02
CA ALA A 152 -33.97 12.63 24.82
C ALA A 152 -33.95 13.12 26.28
N LEU A 153 -32.75 13.38 26.83
CA LEU A 153 -32.58 13.86 28.19
C LEU A 153 -32.43 15.38 28.31
N GLY A 154 -32.36 16.10 27.18
CA GLY A 154 -32.17 17.55 27.15
C GLY A 154 -30.81 18.01 27.70
N ILE A 155 -29.77 17.19 27.56
CA ILE A 155 -28.43 17.45 28.11
C ILE A 155 -27.54 18.06 27.02
N ASN A 156 -26.86 19.16 27.34
CA ASN A 156 -25.98 19.89 26.44
C ASN A 156 -24.51 19.76 26.85
N GLU A 157 -23.62 20.22 25.98
CA GLU A 157 -22.19 20.31 26.28
C GLU A 157 -21.94 21.23 27.48
N ASN A 158 -20.98 20.85 28.31
CA ASN A 158 -20.62 21.45 29.60
C ASN A 158 -21.60 21.24 30.76
N ASP A 159 -22.71 20.53 30.55
CA ASP A 159 -23.59 20.15 31.65
C ASP A 159 -22.92 19.17 32.61
N VAL A 160 -23.34 19.20 33.86
CA VAL A 160 -22.90 18.27 34.90
C VAL A 160 -24.03 17.30 35.20
N VAL A 161 -23.75 16.01 35.06
CA VAL A 161 -24.75 14.95 35.16
C VAL A 161 -24.31 13.88 36.15
N GLU A 162 -25.29 13.23 36.76
CA GLU A 162 -25.07 12.08 37.63
C GLU A 162 -25.39 10.78 36.89
N LEU A 163 -24.43 9.86 36.92
CA LEU A 163 -24.51 8.54 36.30
C LEU A 163 -23.94 7.50 37.27
N GLU A 164 -24.73 6.47 37.60
CA GLU A 164 -24.34 5.40 38.54
C GLU A 164 -23.78 5.93 39.89
N GLY A 165 -24.38 7.01 40.42
CA GLY A 165 -23.97 7.62 41.69
C GLY A 165 -22.68 8.45 41.65
N LYS A 166 -22.16 8.75 40.46
CA LYS A 166 -20.99 9.61 40.23
C LYS A 166 -21.34 10.81 39.37
N THR A 167 -20.67 11.92 39.65
CA THR A 167 -20.84 13.17 38.91
C THR A 167 -19.83 13.26 37.77
N PHE A 168 -20.30 13.62 36.57
CA PHE A 168 -19.47 13.79 35.39
C PHE A 168 -19.79 15.09 34.65
N LYS A 169 -18.80 15.63 33.95
CA LYS A 169 -18.98 16.74 33.01
C LYS A 169 -19.17 16.22 31.60
N VAL A 170 -20.23 16.66 30.92
CA VAL A 170 -20.43 16.38 29.49
C VAL A 170 -19.50 17.30 28.69
N VAL A 171 -18.58 16.72 27.93
CA VAL A 171 -17.62 17.49 27.10
C VAL A 171 -18.13 17.67 25.69
N GLU A 172 -18.82 16.66 25.16
CA GLU A 172 -19.25 16.63 23.77
C GLU A 172 -20.57 15.88 23.62
N CYS A 173 -21.45 16.41 22.79
CA CYS A 173 -22.65 15.72 22.32
C CYS A 173 -22.46 15.37 20.84
N LEU A 174 -22.33 14.07 20.54
CA LEU A 174 -22.04 13.58 19.19
C LEU A 174 -23.17 13.93 18.22
N SER A 175 -22.81 14.20 16.97
CA SER A 175 -23.77 14.36 15.88
C SER A 175 -24.49 13.05 15.55
N GLU A 176 -25.71 13.16 15.01
CA GLU A 176 -26.52 12.01 14.58
C GLU A 176 -25.75 11.12 13.59
N SER A 177 -25.47 9.89 14.01
CA SER A 177 -24.77 8.87 13.22
C SER A 177 -25.73 7.87 12.55
N GLY A 178 -26.98 7.77 13.05
CA GLY A 178 -27.95 6.78 12.61
C GLY A 178 -27.64 5.36 13.07
N GLY A 179 -26.67 5.18 13.96
CA GLY A 179 -26.19 3.90 14.46
C GLY A 179 -26.28 3.75 15.99
N VAL A 180 -25.66 2.69 16.52
CA VAL A 180 -25.63 2.40 17.97
C VAL A 180 -24.91 3.50 18.77
N ASP A 181 -24.04 4.28 18.13
CA ASP A 181 -23.33 5.37 18.80
C ASP A 181 -24.27 6.51 19.22
N ASP A 182 -25.44 6.65 18.61
CA ASP A 182 -26.45 7.63 19.02
C ASP A 182 -27.06 7.34 20.39
N ILE A 183 -27.04 6.07 20.81
CA ILE A 183 -27.55 5.61 22.13
C ILE A 183 -26.42 5.28 23.11
N ARG A 184 -25.17 5.66 22.79
CA ARG A 184 -23.98 5.34 23.59
C ARG A 184 -23.62 6.49 24.54
N ILE A 185 -23.14 6.14 25.72
CA ILE A 185 -22.46 7.05 26.64
C ILE A 185 -21.01 6.63 26.68
N GLN A 186 -20.10 7.51 26.28
CA GLN A 186 -18.68 7.25 26.23
C GLN A 186 -17.96 7.95 27.39
N CYS A 187 -17.02 7.25 28.02
CA CYS A 187 -16.24 7.77 29.14
C CYS A 187 -14.85 7.13 29.14
N HIS A 188 -13.98 7.58 30.04
CA HIS A 188 -12.68 6.94 30.24
C HIS A 188 -12.87 5.50 30.79
N LEU A 189 -12.07 4.54 30.32
CA LEU A 189 -12.19 3.12 30.70
C LEU A 189 -12.25 2.90 32.22
N HIS A 190 -11.40 3.59 32.97
CA HIS A 190 -11.36 3.50 34.43
C HIS A 190 -12.69 3.92 35.09
N ASP A 191 -13.35 4.95 34.56
CA ASP A 191 -14.62 5.42 35.12
C ASP A 191 -15.73 4.40 34.87
N ALA A 192 -15.76 3.78 33.69
CA ALA A 192 -16.66 2.67 33.39
C ALA A 192 -16.40 1.46 34.29
N GLN A 193 -15.13 1.09 34.49
CA GLN A 193 -14.76 -0.02 35.37
C GLN A 193 -15.23 0.22 36.80
N ASP A 194 -15.08 1.44 37.30
CA ASP A 194 -15.55 1.80 38.64
C ASP A 194 -17.07 1.81 38.74
N MET A 195 -17.78 2.44 37.79
CA MET A 195 -19.25 2.49 37.76
C MET A 195 -19.85 1.08 37.71
N LEU A 196 -19.23 0.18 36.95
CA LEU A 196 -19.71 -1.19 36.78
C LEU A 196 -19.16 -2.17 37.81
N LYS A 197 -18.26 -1.74 38.72
CA LYS A 197 -17.55 -2.59 39.69
C LYS A 197 -16.76 -3.72 39.01
N LEU A 198 -16.13 -3.43 37.88
CA LEU A 198 -15.39 -4.36 37.02
C LEU A 198 -13.93 -3.92 36.85
N SER A 199 -13.25 -3.61 37.96
CA SER A 199 -11.85 -3.17 37.96
C SER A 199 -10.93 -4.18 37.26
N GLY A 200 -10.11 -3.69 36.32
CA GLY A 200 -9.18 -4.52 35.54
C GLY A 200 -9.82 -5.44 34.50
N LYS A 201 -11.13 -5.30 34.24
CA LYS A 201 -11.83 -6.06 33.20
C LYS A 201 -12.24 -5.18 32.02
N ILE A 202 -12.30 -5.78 30.85
CA ILE A 202 -12.70 -5.17 29.57
C ILE A 202 -13.64 -6.12 28.82
N SER A 203 -14.51 -5.60 27.97
CA SER A 203 -15.40 -6.45 27.15
C SER A 203 -14.76 -6.82 25.81
N GLU A 204 -13.89 -5.95 25.28
CA GLU A 204 -13.41 -6.05 23.91
C GLU A 204 -12.09 -5.29 23.72
N ILE A 205 -11.19 -5.83 22.89
CA ILE A 205 -10.07 -5.08 22.32
C ILE A 205 -10.37 -4.90 20.83
N ARG A 206 -10.44 -3.64 20.42
CA ARG A 206 -10.65 -3.23 19.04
C ARG A 206 -9.30 -3.00 18.37
N ALA A 207 -9.13 -3.52 17.16
CA ALA A 207 -7.94 -3.30 16.35
C ALA A 207 -8.29 -2.90 14.92
N VAL A 208 -7.45 -2.03 14.33
CA VAL A 208 -7.49 -1.80 12.89
C VAL A 208 -6.54 -2.77 12.23
N ASP A 209 -7.13 -3.70 11.49
CA ASP A 209 -6.41 -4.61 10.63
C ASP A 209 -6.01 -3.91 9.32
N CYS A 210 -4.72 -3.96 9.00
CA CYS A 210 -4.15 -3.52 7.73
C CYS A 210 -3.62 -4.68 6.87
N LEU A 211 -3.92 -5.93 7.24
CA LEU A 211 -3.45 -7.14 6.56
C LEU A 211 -4.09 -7.38 5.18
N CYS A 212 -4.78 -6.39 4.60
CA CYS A 212 -5.30 -6.43 3.23
C CYS A 212 -4.23 -6.67 2.14
N PHE A 213 -2.94 -6.75 2.48
CA PHE A 213 -1.83 -6.93 1.55
C PHE A 213 -1.02 -8.22 1.75
N SER A 214 -1.42 -9.13 2.65
CA SER A 214 -0.78 -10.45 2.68
C SER A 214 -1.15 -11.25 1.43
N PRO A 215 -0.20 -11.88 0.72
CA PRO A 215 -0.49 -12.72 -0.45
C PRO A 215 -1.29 -14.00 -0.13
N THR A 216 -1.62 -14.22 1.15
CA THR A 216 -2.34 -15.39 1.64
C THR A 216 -3.86 -15.26 1.46
N PRO A 217 -4.57 -16.35 1.13
CA PRO A 217 -6.02 -16.34 0.87
C PRO A 217 -6.91 -15.86 2.02
N ASP A 218 -6.49 -16.01 3.28
CA ASP A 218 -7.21 -15.51 4.45
C ASP A 218 -6.26 -14.95 5.53
N PRO A 219 -5.88 -13.66 5.44
CA PRO A 219 -5.04 -13.01 6.43
C PRO A 219 -5.67 -13.00 7.84
N ALA A 220 -7.01 -12.98 7.92
CA ALA A 220 -7.72 -12.99 9.19
C ALA A 220 -7.64 -14.36 9.88
N ALA A 221 -7.52 -15.46 9.14
CA ALA A 221 -7.27 -16.79 9.72
C ALA A 221 -5.89 -16.88 10.39
N ILE A 222 -4.86 -16.29 9.78
CA ILE A 222 -3.50 -16.22 10.36
C ILE A 222 -3.55 -15.42 11.66
N LEU A 223 -4.20 -14.25 11.63
CA LEU A 223 -4.32 -13.40 12.81
C LEU A 223 -5.11 -14.07 13.93
N ARG A 224 -6.20 -14.79 13.60
CA ARG A 224 -6.94 -15.63 14.56
C ARG A 224 -6.05 -16.68 15.21
N ALA A 225 -5.20 -17.35 14.43
CA ALA A 225 -4.30 -18.38 14.93
C ALA A 225 -3.20 -17.78 15.83
N GLU A 226 -2.57 -16.68 15.40
CA GLU A 226 -1.53 -15.99 16.17
C GLU A 226 -2.05 -15.43 17.48
N ILE A 227 -3.19 -14.71 17.45
CA ILE A 227 -3.80 -14.14 18.65
C ILE A 227 -4.37 -15.24 19.53
N GLY A 228 -5.01 -16.27 18.96
CA GLY A 228 -5.54 -17.39 19.73
C GLY A 228 -4.46 -18.21 20.45
N ALA A 229 -3.24 -18.27 19.90
CA ALA A 229 -2.09 -18.89 20.57
C ALA A 229 -1.59 -18.05 21.77
N LEU A 230 -1.79 -16.73 21.74
CA LEU A 230 -1.37 -15.82 22.81
C LEU A 230 -2.44 -15.63 23.88
N LEU A 231 -3.71 -15.63 23.46
CA LEU A 231 -4.88 -15.35 24.29
C LEU A 231 -5.87 -16.52 24.18
N PRO A 232 -5.68 -17.62 24.95
CA PRO A 232 -6.48 -18.84 24.82
C PRO A 232 -7.97 -18.65 25.18
N ASP A 233 -8.27 -17.65 26.02
CA ASP A 233 -9.62 -17.30 26.47
C ASP A 233 -10.26 -16.17 25.64
N ALA A 234 -9.60 -15.72 24.57
CA ALA A 234 -10.13 -14.74 23.64
C ALA A 234 -10.36 -15.37 22.26
N GLN A 235 -11.30 -14.81 21.52
CA GLN A 235 -11.54 -15.13 20.12
C GLN A 235 -11.47 -13.86 19.28
N VAL A 236 -11.05 -14.02 18.04
CA VAL A 236 -10.88 -12.90 17.11
C VAL A 236 -11.96 -12.94 16.05
N PHE A 237 -12.82 -11.94 16.08
CA PHE A 237 -13.88 -11.71 15.12
C PHE A 237 -13.48 -10.57 14.19
N HIS A 238 -13.46 -10.85 12.89
CA HIS A 238 -13.22 -9.83 11.88
C HIS A 238 -14.56 -9.47 11.28
N ILE A 239 -15.05 -8.26 11.54
CA ILE A 239 -16.24 -7.77 10.86
C ILE A 239 -15.85 -7.64 9.39
N LYS A 240 -16.42 -8.50 8.55
CA LYS A 240 -16.37 -8.32 7.09
C LYS A 240 -17.26 -7.12 6.75
N SER A 241 -16.81 -5.94 7.13
CA SER A 241 -17.27 -4.68 6.55
C SER A 241 -17.16 -4.86 5.05
N ILE A 242 -18.26 -4.56 4.35
CA ILE A 242 -18.42 -4.69 2.90
C ILE A 242 -17.05 -4.43 2.29
N ALA A 243 -16.36 -5.50 1.88
CA ALA A 243 -15.09 -5.40 1.20
C ALA A 243 -15.43 -4.52 0.00
N SER A 244 -15.08 -3.24 0.10
CA SER A 244 -15.71 -2.23 -0.74
C SER A 244 -15.57 -2.72 -2.18
N PRO A 245 -16.59 -2.64 -3.05
CA PRO A 245 -16.46 -3.03 -4.45
C PRO A 245 -15.13 -2.54 -5.07
N ARG A 246 -14.64 -1.38 -4.60
CA ARG A 246 -13.33 -0.78 -4.84
C ARG A 246 -12.12 -1.69 -4.57
N ALA A 247 -12.12 -2.54 -3.55
CA ALA A 247 -11.05 -3.51 -3.27
C ALA A 247 -11.02 -4.64 -4.32
N LYS A 248 -12.19 -5.15 -4.72
CA LYS A 248 -12.30 -6.16 -5.79
C LYS A 248 -11.92 -5.58 -7.16
N THR A 249 -12.41 -4.38 -7.50
CA THR A 249 -12.02 -3.67 -8.74
C THR A 249 -10.51 -3.46 -8.81
N ARG A 250 -9.88 -3.12 -7.68
CA ARG A 250 -8.42 -2.94 -7.61
C ARG A 250 -7.62 -4.22 -7.77
N GLN A 251 -8.10 -5.32 -7.19
CA GLN A 251 -7.48 -6.63 -7.41
C GLN A 251 -7.58 -7.06 -8.88
N MET A 252 -8.71 -6.76 -9.53
CA MET A 252 -8.90 -7.00 -10.96
C MET A 252 -7.91 -6.19 -11.80
N VAL A 253 -7.76 -4.89 -11.53
CA VAL A 253 -6.76 -4.04 -12.22
C VAL A 253 -5.35 -4.58 -12.01
N LYS A 254 -4.95 -4.94 -10.78
CA LYS A 254 -3.62 -5.55 -10.53
C LYS A 254 -3.39 -6.82 -11.34
N LYS A 255 -4.40 -7.71 -11.41
CA LYS A 255 -4.31 -8.95 -12.21
C LYS A 255 -4.16 -8.66 -13.70
N LEU A 256 -4.92 -7.71 -14.25
CA LEU A 256 -4.81 -7.31 -15.65
C LEU A 256 -3.41 -6.80 -15.98
N PHE A 257 -2.85 -5.92 -15.16
CA PHE A 257 -1.49 -5.42 -15.38
C PHE A 257 -0.41 -6.49 -15.16
N ALA A 258 -0.59 -7.42 -14.22
CA ALA A 258 0.32 -8.54 -14.04
C ALA A 258 0.42 -9.42 -15.29
N ILE A 259 -0.64 -9.49 -16.10
CA ILE A 259 -0.65 -10.18 -17.38
C ILE A 259 -0.06 -9.29 -18.48
N ILE A 260 -0.47 -8.01 -18.57
CA ILE A 260 -0.10 -7.10 -19.67
C ILE A 260 1.37 -6.68 -19.64
N VAL A 261 1.93 -6.40 -18.46
CA VAL A 261 3.31 -5.87 -18.33
C VAL A 261 4.36 -6.81 -18.95
N PRO A 262 4.35 -8.14 -18.70
CA PRO A 262 5.24 -9.07 -19.38
C PRO A 262 5.16 -9.01 -20.91
N PHE A 263 3.97 -8.94 -21.51
CA PHE A 263 3.81 -8.84 -22.97
C PHE A 263 4.46 -7.57 -23.52
N ILE A 264 4.33 -6.45 -22.82
CA ILE A 264 4.92 -5.17 -23.24
C ILE A 264 6.44 -5.23 -23.14
N VAL A 265 6.99 -5.80 -22.06
CA VAL A 265 8.44 -6.01 -21.92
C VAL A 265 8.97 -6.88 -23.06
N ILE A 266 8.30 -7.99 -23.37
CA ILE A 266 8.70 -8.88 -24.48
C ILE A 266 8.64 -8.12 -25.82
N ALA A 267 7.55 -7.41 -26.10
CA ALA A 267 7.40 -6.65 -27.34
C ALA A 267 8.50 -5.58 -27.50
N CYS A 268 8.83 -4.86 -26.41
CA CYS A 268 9.92 -3.89 -26.41
C CYS A 268 11.30 -4.56 -26.61
N GLY A 269 11.53 -5.73 -26.01
CA GLY A 269 12.76 -6.49 -26.22
C GLY A 269 12.93 -6.93 -27.66
N VAL A 270 11.87 -7.45 -28.28
CA VAL A 270 11.84 -7.82 -29.70
C VAL A 270 12.11 -6.58 -30.57
N TRP A 271 11.46 -5.46 -30.28
CA TRP A 271 11.67 -4.21 -31.01
C TRP A 271 13.13 -3.74 -30.98
N ILE A 272 13.76 -3.74 -29.79
CA ILE A 272 15.17 -3.38 -29.63
C ILE A 272 16.07 -4.37 -30.37
N GLY A 273 15.78 -5.67 -30.26
CA GLY A 273 16.52 -6.71 -30.97
C GLY A 273 16.47 -6.55 -32.49
N VAL A 274 15.29 -6.29 -33.06
CA VAL A 274 15.13 -6.02 -34.50
C VAL A 274 15.92 -4.78 -34.93
N LEU A 275 15.84 -3.68 -34.16
CA LEU A 275 16.64 -2.49 -34.44
C LEU A 275 18.15 -2.77 -34.39
N ALA A 276 18.60 -3.61 -33.46
CA ALA A 276 19.99 -4.02 -33.36
C ALA A 276 20.42 -4.87 -34.57
N ILE A 277 19.59 -5.81 -35.03
CA ILE A 277 19.85 -6.61 -36.26
C ILE A 277 19.96 -5.69 -37.48
N MET A 278 19.01 -4.77 -37.66
CA MET A 278 19.07 -3.81 -38.76
C MET A 278 20.33 -2.95 -38.71
N ASN A 279 20.71 -2.46 -37.51
CA ASN A 279 21.92 -1.67 -37.33
C ASN A 279 23.20 -2.47 -37.61
N VAL A 280 23.22 -3.77 -37.33
CA VAL A 280 24.33 -4.66 -37.69
C VAL A 280 24.39 -4.84 -39.20
N ARG A 281 23.26 -5.15 -39.84
CA ARG A 281 23.18 -5.38 -41.29
C ARG A 281 23.65 -4.16 -42.08
N ASP A 282 23.17 -2.97 -41.74
CA ASP A 282 23.54 -1.73 -42.40
C ASP A 282 25.01 -1.32 -42.17
N ARG A 283 25.73 -2.03 -41.30
CA ARG A 283 27.12 -1.75 -40.91
C ARG A 283 28.05 -2.93 -41.17
N GLN A 284 27.60 -3.96 -41.89
CA GLN A 284 28.42 -5.14 -42.17
C GLN A 284 29.75 -4.78 -42.82
N GLN A 285 29.74 -3.86 -43.82
CA GLN A 285 30.96 -3.39 -44.46
C GLN A 285 31.91 -2.65 -43.49
N GLU A 286 31.38 -1.73 -42.66
CA GLU A 286 32.17 -1.04 -41.64
C GLU A 286 32.82 -2.03 -40.65
N ILE A 287 32.07 -3.04 -40.23
CA ILE A 287 32.54 -4.11 -39.33
C ILE A 287 33.63 -4.93 -40.02
N GLY A 288 33.43 -5.29 -41.29
CA GLY A 288 34.41 -6.01 -42.10
C GLY A 288 35.74 -5.26 -42.21
N ILE A 289 35.69 -3.95 -42.47
CA ILE A 289 36.88 -3.09 -42.50
C ILE A 289 37.56 -3.03 -41.13
N MET A 290 36.81 -2.84 -40.05
CA MET A 290 37.37 -2.84 -38.69
C MET A 290 38.08 -4.17 -38.36
N ARG A 291 37.47 -5.30 -38.72
CA ARG A 291 38.07 -6.63 -38.52
C ARG A 291 39.31 -6.85 -39.39
N ALA A 292 39.30 -6.39 -40.65
CA ALA A 292 40.46 -6.46 -41.53
C ALA A 292 41.64 -5.61 -41.03
N LEU A 293 41.35 -4.49 -40.35
CA LEU A 293 42.35 -3.65 -39.68
C LEU A 293 42.82 -4.21 -38.32
N GLY A 294 42.36 -5.40 -37.91
CA GLY A 294 42.80 -6.08 -36.70
C GLY A 294 42.05 -5.71 -35.42
N TYR A 295 40.83 -5.18 -35.50
CA TYR A 295 39.99 -5.03 -34.30
C TYR A 295 39.47 -6.38 -33.82
N ASP A 296 39.66 -6.65 -32.52
CA ASP A 296 39.14 -7.84 -31.86
C ASP A 296 37.61 -7.87 -31.87
N SER A 297 37.07 -9.08 -32.01
CA SER A 297 35.65 -9.43 -31.86
C SER A 297 35.00 -8.79 -30.63
N GLU A 298 35.70 -8.83 -29.48
CA GLU A 298 35.21 -8.27 -28.23
C GLU A 298 35.02 -6.75 -28.28
N ARG A 299 35.91 -6.03 -28.95
CA ARG A 299 35.82 -4.57 -29.09
C ARG A 299 34.62 -4.16 -29.94
N VAL A 300 34.33 -4.95 -30.98
CA VAL A 300 33.15 -4.76 -31.83
C VAL A 300 31.89 -5.03 -31.02
N THR A 301 31.81 -6.15 -30.29
CA THR A 301 30.65 -6.44 -29.41
C THR A 301 30.44 -5.35 -28.35
N LEU A 302 31.52 -4.87 -27.71
CA LEU A 302 31.45 -3.82 -26.69
C LEU A 302 30.94 -2.49 -27.26
N LEU A 303 31.23 -2.19 -28.53
CA LEU A 303 30.70 -1.00 -29.21
C LEU A 303 29.17 -1.07 -29.32
N PHE A 304 28.62 -2.20 -29.79
CA PHE A 304 27.18 -2.40 -29.93
C PHE A 304 26.47 -2.47 -28.59
N LEU A 305 27.05 -3.19 -27.61
CA LEU A 305 26.50 -3.31 -26.27
C LEU A 305 26.54 -1.96 -25.53
N GLY A 306 27.62 -1.20 -25.69
CA GLY A 306 27.75 0.15 -25.15
C GLY A 306 26.68 1.10 -25.68
N LYS A 307 26.37 1.04 -26.98
CA LYS A 307 25.24 1.77 -27.56
C LYS A 307 23.91 1.34 -26.93
N ALA A 308 23.65 0.04 -26.81
CA ALA A 308 22.43 -0.46 -26.17
C ALA A 308 22.28 0.01 -24.71
N LEU A 309 23.39 0.03 -23.95
CA LEU A 309 23.43 0.58 -22.59
C LEU A 309 23.05 2.07 -22.56
N THR A 310 23.60 2.89 -23.48
CA THR A 310 23.24 4.32 -23.55
C THR A 310 21.78 4.54 -23.91
N ILE A 311 21.23 3.74 -24.83
CA ILE A 311 19.81 3.75 -25.16
C ILE A 311 18.97 3.43 -23.92
N GLY A 312 19.35 2.39 -23.17
CA GLY A 312 18.68 2.00 -21.94
C GLY A 312 18.74 3.07 -20.85
N LEU A 313 19.88 3.73 -20.66
CA LEU A 313 20.05 4.79 -19.66
C LEU A 313 19.21 6.02 -19.98
N VAL A 314 19.29 6.51 -21.22
CA VAL A 314 18.52 7.68 -21.66
C VAL A 314 17.02 7.36 -21.65
N GLY A 315 16.64 6.18 -22.15
CA GLY A 315 15.26 5.71 -22.13
C GLY A 315 14.71 5.57 -20.71
N ALA A 316 15.50 5.07 -19.76
CA ALA A 316 15.10 4.98 -18.35
C ALA A 316 14.84 6.35 -17.72
N LEU A 317 15.77 7.28 -17.92
CA LEU A 317 15.69 8.62 -17.36
C LEU A 317 14.44 9.34 -17.89
N VAL A 318 14.28 9.41 -19.21
CA VAL A 318 13.14 10.07 -19.84
C VAL A 318 11.84 9.34 -19.50
N GLY A 319 11.87 8.00 -19.55
CA GLY A 319 10.73 7.15 -19.20
C GLY A 319 10.26 7.37 -17.76
N PHE A 320 11.16 7.59 -16.81
CA PHE A 320 10.81 7.90 -15.43
C PHE A 320 10.05 9.21 -15.29
N PHE A 321 10.54 10.29 -15.92
CA PHE A 321 9.87 11.58 -15.85
C PHE A 321 8.52 11.55 -16.56
N VAL A 322 8.45 10.94 -17.75
CA VAL A 322 7.20 10.77 -18.50
C VAL A 322 6.22 9.90 -17.73
N GLY A 323 6.64 8.76 -17.20
CA GLY A 323 5.79 7.84 -16.43
C GLY A 323 5.26 8.47 -15.15
N THR A 324 6.11 9.20 -14.42
CA THR A 324 5.69 9.96 -13.24
C THR A 324 4.71 11.08 -13.62
N GLY A 325 4.97 11.81 -14.71
CA GLY A 325 4.08 12.85 -15.22
C GLY A 325 2.71 12.31 -15.65
N LEU A 326 2.69 11.15 -16.31
CA LEU A 326 1.45 10.45 -16.67
C LEU A 326 0.68 10.02 -15.42
N ALA A 327 1.36 9.47 -14.40
CA ALA A 327 0.73 9.11 -13.14
C ALA A 327 0.14 10.33 -12.42
N LEU A 328 0.81 11.48 -12.47
CA LEU A 328 0.33 12.73 -11.87
C LEU A 328 -0.85 13.35 -12.63
N LYS A 329 -0.86 13.25 -13.96
CA LYS A 329 -1.94 13.83 -14.79
C LYS A 329 -3.20 12.95 -14.82
N PHE A 330 -3.02 11.64 -14.96
CA PHE A 330 -4.12 10.68 -15.09
C PHE A 330 -4.48 9.99 -13.77
N GLY A 331 -3.67 10.14 -12.71
CA GLY A 331 -3.98 9.66 -11.37
C GLY A 331 -5.19 10.34 -10.71
N PRO A 332 -5.31 11.69 -10.70
CA PRO A 332 -6.40 12.41 -10.05
C PRO A 332 -7.81 12.04 -10.47
N PRO A 333 -8.13 11.91 -11.77
CA PRO A 333 -9.47 11.51 -12.21
C PRO A 333 -9.84 10.09 -11.79
N ILE A 334 -8.84 9.23 -11.56
CA ILE A 334 -9.03 7.82 -11.16
C ILE A 334 -9.07 7.69 -9.62
N PHE A 335 -8.47 8.64 -8.90
CA PHE A 335 -8.30 8.64 -7.44
C PHE A 335 -8.54 10.04 -6.86
N GLU A 336 -9.80 10.51 -6.93
CA GLU A 336 -10.23 11.89 -6.60
C GLU A 336 -9.78 12.38 -5.21
N LEU A 337 -9.62 11.47 -4.23
CA LEU A 337 -9.28 11.81 -2.85
C LEU A 337 -7.76 11.79 -2.55
N THR A 338 -6.93 11.24 -3.44
CA THR A 338 -5.50 10.97 -3.15
C THR A 338 -4.51 11.75 -4.00
N ALA A 339 -4.93 12.26 -5.15
CA ALA A 339 -3.98 12.79 -6.12
C ALA A 339 -3.43 14.18 -5.81
N LYS A 340 -4.08 14.96 -4.94
CA LYS A 340 -3.61 16.32 -4.62
C LYS A 340 -2.43 16.35 -3.63
N THR A 341 -2.12 15.26 -2.92
CA THR A 341 -1.19 15.34 -1.78
C THR A 341 -0.17 14.21 -1.63
N MET A 342 -0.20 13.11 -2.40
CA MET A 342 0.71 11.98 -2.09
C MET A 342 1.18 11.07 -3.21
N ILE A 343 1.18 11.52 -4.47
CA ILE A 343 2.02 10.90 -5.51
C ILE A 343 3.40 11.56 -5.42
N ARG A 344 4.32 10.96 -4.65
CA ARG A 344 5.73 11.40 -4.61
C ARG A 344 6.54 10.56 -5.60
N PRO A 345 7.49 11.16 -6.33
CA PRO A 345 8.45 10.41 -7.13
C PRO A 345 9.17 9.43 -6.22
N ASP A 346 9.05 8.13 -6.50
CA ASP A 346 9.74 7.12 -5.73
C ASP A 346 11.17 6.98 -6.28
N ILE A 347 12.15 7.51 -5.54
CA ILE A 347 13.56 7.47 -5.91
C ILE A 347 14.05 6.00 -6.05
N SER A 348 13.44 5.06 -5.33
CA SER A 348 13.79 3.63 -5.50
C SER A 348 13.42 3.11 -6.89
N LEU A 349 12.27 3.51 -7.45
CA LEU A 349 11.86 3.14 -8.80
C LEU A 349 12.78 3.74 -9.87
N LEU A 350 13.28 4.97 -9.65
CA LEU A 350 14.30 5.57 -10.50
C LEU A 350 15.56 4.69 -10.53
N LEU A 351 16.08 4.32 -9.36
CA LEU A 351 17.29 3.52 -9.24
C LEU A 351 17.13 2.15 -9.93
N TYR A 352 16.00 1.46 -9.70
CA TYR A 352 15.71 0.21 -10.39
C TYR A 352 15.65 0.40 -11.91
N SER A 353 14.95 1.42 -12.41
CA SER A 353 14.86 1.68 -13.85
C SER A 353 16.23 1.96 -14.49
N LEU A 354 17.10 2.67 -13.77
CA LEU A 354 18.43 3.05 -14.25
C LEU A 354 19.40 1.87 -14.31
N VAL A 355 19.13 0.78 -13.58
CA VAL A 355 19.90 -0.46 -13.62
C VAL A 355 19.28 -1.46 -14.59
N PHE A 356 17.97 -1.73 -14.46
CA PHE A 356 17.31 -2.79 -15.22
C PHE A 356 17.12 -2.45 -16.69
N ALA A 357 16.83 -1.19 -17.05
CA ALA A 357 16.58 -0.85 -18.46
C ALA A 357 17.85 -0.93 -19.33
N PRO A 358 19.04 -0.46 -18.90
CA PRO A 358 20.29 -0.70 -19.64
C PRO A 358 20.62 -2.18 -19.77
N VAL A 359 20.51 -2.95 -18.69
CA VAL A 359 20.74 -4.40 -18.72
C VAL A 359 19.78 -5.08 -19.69
N PHE A 360 18.50 -4.73 -19.65
CA PHE A 360 17.50 -5.25 -20.56
C PHE A 360 17.83 -4.93 -22.02
N ALA A 361 18.14 -3.68 -22.34
CA ALA A 361 18.51 -3.26 -23.69
C ALA A 361 19.78 -3.98 -24.18
N ALA A 362 20.76 -4.17 -23.31
CA ALA A 362 22.00 -4.90 -23.58
C ALA A 362 21.71 -6.39 -23.88
N VAL A 363 20.89 -7.05 -23.05
CA VAL A 363 20.48 -8.46 -23.25
C VAL A 363 19.70 -8.63 -24.56
N SER A 364 18.75 -7.73 -24.85
CA SER A 364 17.99 -7.76 -26.10
C SER A 364 18.88 -7.55 -27.34
N SER A 365 19.98 -6.82 -27.19
CA SER A 365 20.94 -6.53 -28.27
C SER A 365 22.11 -7.52 -28.34
N PHE A 366 22.20 -8.46 -27.40
CA PHE A 366 23.34 -9.37 -27.29
C PHE A 366 23.40 -10.37 -28.46
N ILE A 367 22.29 -11.03 -28.78
CA ILE A 367 22.23 -11.98 -29.91
C ILE A 367 22.63 -11.29 -31.23
N PRO A 368 22.05 -10.12 -31.61
CA PRO A 368 22.48 -9.39 -32.80
C PRO A 368 23.95 -8.97 -32.78
N ALA A 369 24.48 -8.55 -31.63
CA ALA A 369 25.88 -8.16 -31.50
C ALA A 369 26.84 -9.34 -31.70
N MET A 370 26.45 -10.56 -31.30
CA MET A 370 27.22 -11.76 -31.56
C MET A 370 27.19 -12.14 -33.05
N ILE A 371 26.02 -12.04 -33.70
CA ILE A 371 25.89 -12.29 -35.15
C ILE A 371 26.81 -11.35 -35.95
N ALA A 372 26.91 -10.08 -35.55
CA ALA A 372 27.80 -9.08 -36.16
C ALA A 372 29.27 -9.53 -36.25
N VAL A 373 29.73 -10.24 -35.22
CA VAL A 373 31.12 -10.70 -35.08
C VAL A 373 31.38 -11.99 -35.86
N THR A 374 30.34 -12.78 -36.14
CA THR A 374 30.49 -14.04 -36.89
C THR A 374 30.62 -13.86 -38.40
N TYR A 375 30.36 -12.67 -38.95
CA TYR A 375 30.54 -12.42 -40.38
C TYR A 375 32.02 -12.47 -40.79
N ASP A 376 32.28 -13.22 -41.87
CA ASP A 376 33.60 -13.32 -42.47
C ASP A 376 33.92 -12.04 -43.26
N PRO A 377 34.93 -11.26 -42.83
CA PRO A 377 35.30 -10.02 -43.52
C PRO A 377 35.68 -10.23 -44.98
N ALA A 378 36.21 -11.40 -45.36
CA ALA A 378 36.58 -11.70 -46.75
C ALA A 378 35.36 -11.85 -47.66
N VAL A 379 34.25 -12.39 -47.14
CA VAL A 379 32.99 -12.50 -47.89
C VAL A 379 32.30 -11.14 -47.96
N THR A 380 32.24 -10.42 -46.85
CA THR A 380 31.57 -9.10 -46.78
C THR A 380 32.23 -8.04 -47.68
N LEU A 381 33.55 -8.10 -47.89
CA LEU A 381 34.28 -7.16 -48.73
C LEU A 381 34.29 -7.56 -50.23
N ARG A 382 33.75 -8.73 -50.59
CA ARG A 382 33.73 -9.27 -51.96
C ARG A 382 32.37 -9.15 -52.64
N GLU A 383 31.32 -8.77 -51.92
CA GLU A 383 29.95 -8.60 -52.45
C GLU A 383 29.73 -7.27 -53.21
N GLU A 384 30.81 -6.52 -53.52
CA GLU A 384 30.88 -5.45 -54.52
C GLU A 384 32.07 -5.72 -55.46
#